data_AF-A0A358EIY0-F1
#
_entry.id   AF-A0A358EIY0-F1
#
_cell.length_a   1.000
_cell.length_b   1.000
_cell.length_c   1.000
_cell.angle_alpha   90.00
_cell.angle_beta   90.00
_cell.angle_gamma   90.00
#
_symmetry.space_group_name_H-M   'P 1'
#
loop_
_entity.id
_entity.type
_entity.pdbx_description
1 polymer ?
#
loop_
_entity_poly.entity_id
_entity_poly.type
_entity_poly.pdbx_seq_one_letter_code
_entity_poly.pdbx_strand_id
1 'polypeptide(L)'
;MVNIAENLAQIQQRISVACERSGRSPKEVQLVAVGKKFTAQVIKEAADCGLNVFGENRVQEAKIKIPDCPGHLRWHFIGNLQTNKCKDAVALFDMLHAVDSLHLAEELNKRCEQLAKVMPVLLEVNVSGEGSKHGFTPKDAIEAT
;
A
#
# COMPACT_ATOMS: atom_id res chain seq x y z
N MET A 1 24.35 2.67 12.27
CA MET A 1 23.76 1.73 11.29
C MET A 1 22.31 1.51 11.70
N VAL A 2 21.36 1.65 10.79
CA VAL A 2 19.95 1.34 11.11
C VAL A 2 19.83 -0.18 11.17
N ASN A 3 19.51 -0.75 12.33
CA ASN A 3 19.28 -2.18 12.44
C ASN A 3 17.80 -2.47 12.12
N ILE A 4 17.54 -2.99 10.93
CA ILE A 4 16.18 -3.27 10.45
C ILE A 4 15.49 -4.31 11.35
N ALA A 5 16.21 -5.33 11.79
CA ALA A 5 15.67 -6.38 12.66
C ALA A 5 15.23 -5.84 14.02
N GLU A 6 16.05 -4.98 14.65
CA GLU A 6 15.70 -4.34 15.92
C GLU A 6 14.47 -3.44 15.78
N ASN A 7 14.42 -2.62 14.71
CA ASN A 7 13.27 -1.75 14.45
C ASN A 7 12.00 -2.57 14.21
N LEU A 8 12.10 -3.66 13.46
CA LEU A 8 10.97 -4.55 13.20
C LEU A 8 10.45 -5.18 14.49
N ALA A 9 11.34 -5.68 15.36
CA ALA A 9 10.96 -6.25 16.65
C ALA A 9 10.24 -5.22 17.53
N GLN A 10 10.73 -3.98 17.57
CA GLN A 10 10.08 -2.89 18.32
C GLN A 10 8.69 -2.55 17.76
N ILE A 11 8.53 -2.51 16.43
CA ILE A 11 7.24 -2.24 15.78
C ILE A 11 6.25 -3.39 16.06
N GLN A 12 6.69 -4.64 15.93
CA GLN A 12 5.86 -5.81 16.22
C GLN A 12 5.40 -5.83 17.68
N GLN A 13 6.28 -5.48 18.62
CA GLN A 13 5.91 -5.37 20.03
C GLN A 13 4.85 -4.27 20.24
N ARG A 14 5.01 -3.10 19.61
CA ARG A 14 4.02 -2.01 19.69
C ARG A 14 2.66 -2.44 19.13
N ILE A 15 2.63 -3.17 18.02
CA ILE A 15 1.40 -3.74 17.45
C ILE A 15 0.77 -4.70 18.46
N SER A 16 1.54 -5.61 19.03
CA SER A 16 1.05 -6.60 20.00
C SER A 16 0.40 -5.92 21.21
N VAL A 17 1.08 -4.96 21.83
CA VAL A 17 0.58 -4.21 23.00
C VAL A 17 -0.69 -3.42 22.65
N ALA A 18 -0.76 -2.80 21.47
CA ALA A 18 -1.96 -2.07 21.04
C ALA A 18 -3.15 -3.02 20.80
N CYS A 19 -2.92 -4.20 20.24
CA CYS A 19 -3.94 -5.22 20.01
C CYS A 19 -4.46 -5.78 21.33
N GLU A 20 -3.57 -6.11 22.27
CA GLU A 20 -3.92 -6.59 23.61
C GLU A 20 -4.82 -5.57 24.34
N ARG A 21 -4.42 -4.29 24.36
CA ARG A 21 -5.22 -3.20 24.94
C ARG A 21 -6.61 -3.05 24.31
N SER A 22 -6.77 -3.46 23.06
CA SER A 22 -8.02 -3.33 22.30
C SER A 22 -8.82 -4.64 22.24
N GLY A 23 -8.36 -5.72 22.89
CA GLY A 23 -8.99 -7.04 22.82
C GLY A 23 -8.97 -7.69 21.43
N ARG A 24 -8.01 -7.31 20.57
CA ARG A 24 -7.88 -7.81 19.18
C ARG A 24 -6.69 -8.75 19.02
N SER A 25 -6.72 -9.62 18.00
CA SER A 25 -5.56 -10.43 17.65
C SER A 25 -4.54 -9.60 16.86
N PRO A 26 -3.23 -9.67 17.17
CA PRO A 26 -2.19 -9.08 16.32
C PRO A 26 -2.21 -9.57 14.87
N LYS A 27 -2.77 -10.76 14.61
CA LYS A 27 -2.94 -11.32 13.26
C LYS A 27 -3.92 -10.53 12.39
N GLU A 28 -4.77 -9.71 12.99
CA GLU A 28 -5.69 -8.82 12.26
C GLU A 28 -5.00 -7.54 11.78
N VAL A 29 -3.76 -7.29 12.20
CA VAL A 29 -2.99 -6.10 11.82
C VAL A 29 -1.90 -6.50 10.84
N GLN A 30 -1.98 -5.97 9.62
CA GLN A 30 -0.93 -6.14 8.63
C GLN A 30 0.06 -4.97 8.69
N LEU A 31 1.33 -5.29 8.96
CA LEU A 31 2.42 -4.33 8.80
C LEU A 31 2.80 -4.20 7.32
N VAL A 32 2.74 -2.98 6.80
CA VAL A 32 3.19 -2.62 5.44
C VAL A 32 4.44 -1.74 5.58
N ALA A 33 5.59 -2.23 5.13
CA ALA A 33 6.85 -1.48 5.22
C ALA A 33 6.97 -0.47 4.07
N VAL A 34 7.12 0.81 4.36
CA VAL A 34 7.20 1.85 3.32
C VAL A 34 8.59 1.84 2.68
N GLY A 35 8.67 1.39 1.43
CA GLY A 35 9.92 1.21 0.69
C GLY A 35 10.39 2.42 -0.12
N LYS A 36 9.60 3.49 -0.18
CA LYS A 36 9.94 4.71 -0.96
C LYS A 36 11.31 5.25 -0.58
N LYS A 37 12.10 5.66 -1.58
CA LYS A 37 13.49 6.15 -1.45
C LYS A 37 14.54 5.12 -1.02
N PHE A 38 14.16 3.88 -0.72
CA PHE A 38 15.10 2.80 -0.44
C PHE A 38 15.38 1.98 -1.70
N THR A 39 16.61 1.47 -1.80
CA THR A 39 17.04 0.63 -2.93
C THR A 39 16.50 -0.80 -2.78
N ALA A 40 16.49 -1.57 -3.87
CA ALA A 40 16.12 -2.99 -3.84
C ALA A 40 16.97 -3.80 -2.84
N GLN A 41 18.25 -3.43 -2.64
CA GLN A 41 19.13 -4.05 -1.65
C GLN A 41 18.61 -3.87 -0.22
N VAL A 42 18.16 -2.66 0.15
CA VAL A 42 17.57 -2.42 1.47
C VAL A 42 16.24 -3.15 1.63
N ILE A 43 15.44 -3.25 0.56
CA ILE A 43 14.21 -4.06 0.57
C ILE A 43 14.51 -5.53 0.80
N LYS A 44 15.57 -6.05 0.18
CA LYS A 44 16.02 -7.43 0.38
C LYS A 44 16.46 -7.68 1.82
N GLU A 45 17.24 -6.78 2.41
CA GLU A 45 17.63 -6.88 3.83
C GLU A 45 16.41 -6.85 4.76
N ALA A 46 15.41 -6.03 4.46
CA ALA A 46 14.15 -6.02 5.18
C ALA A 46 13.34 -7.32 5.00
N ALA A 47 13.34 -7.90 3.80
CA ALA A 47 12.71 -9.17 3.51
C ALA A 47 13.38 -10.33 4.26
N ASP A 48 14.71 -10.33 4.35
CA ASP A 48 15.49 -11.30 5.13
C ASP A 48 15.17 -11.22 6.64
N CYS A 49 14.70 -10.06 7.12
CA CYS A 49 14.18 -9.90 8.48
C CYS A 49 12.72 -10.40 8.67
N GLY A 50 12.05 -10.87 7.60
CA GLY A 50 10.69 -11.40 7.64
C GLY A 50 9.58 -10.44 7.18
N LEU A 51 9.93 -9.26 6.62
CA LEU A 51 8.94 -8.37 6.02
C LEU A 51 8.54 -8.85 4.63
N ASN A 52 7.23 -8.99 4.39
CA ASN A 52 6.71 -9.55 3.14
C ASN A 52 5.80 -8.59 2.36
N VAL A 53 5.44 -7.44 2.94
CA VAL A 53 4.51 -6.47 2.34
C VAL A 53 5.14 -5.09 2.35
N PHE A 54 5.26 -4.49 1.17
CA PHE A 54 5.93 -3.21 0.97
C PHE A 54 5.00 -2.18 0.32
N GLY A 55 5.13 -0.94 0.74
CA GLY A 55 4.35 0.19 0.23
C GLY A 55 5.21 1.16 -0.59
N GLU A 56 4.79 1.45 -1.82
CA GLU A 56 5.39 2.48 -2.68
C GLU A 56 4.41 3.59 -2.99
N ASN A 57 4.91 4.81 -3.18
CA ASN A 57 4.07 5.98 -3.50
C ASN A 57 4.35 6.58 -4.89
N ARG A 58 5.25 5.98 -5.67
CA ARG A 58 5.58 6.42 -7.04
C ARG A 58 5.70 5.22 -7.96
N VAL A 59 4.83 5.15 -8.96
CA VAL A 59 4.78 4.04 -9.93
C VAL A 59 6.10 3.88 -10.68
N GLN A 60 6.73 5.00 -11.04
CA GLN A 60 7.99 5.01 -11.78
C GLN A 60 9.15 4.44 -10.96
N GLU A 61 9.21 4.74 -9.66
CA GLU A 61 10.21 4.19 -8.75
C GLU A 61 9.99 2.68 -8.59
N ALA A 62 8.74 2.27 -8.36
CA ALA A 62 8.37 0.87 -8.22
C ALA A 62 8.69 0.05 -9.48
N LYS A 63 8.43 0.60 -10.67
CA LYS A 63 8.70 -0.06 -11.96
C LYS A 63 10.17 -0.42 -12.16
N ILE A 64 11.07 0.38 -11.58
CA ILE A 64 12.53 0.13 -11.61
C ILE A 64 12.92 -0.82 -10.48
N LYS A 65 12.35 -0.66 -9.29
CA LYS A 65 12.78 -1.35 -8.07
C LYS A 65 12.22 -2.76 -7.90
N ILE A 66 10.95 -2.99 -8.22
CA ILE A 66 10.25 -4.27 -7.99
C ILE A 66 10.94 -5.44 -8.71
N PRO A 67 11.37 -5.31 -9.99
CA PRO A 67 12.04 -6.41 -10.69
C PRO A 67 13.33 -6.91 -10.01
N ASP A 68 14.02 -6.04 -9.25
CA ASP A 68 15.27 -6.36 -8.56
C ASP A 68 15.04 -6.89 -7.13
N CYS A 69 13.78 -7.03 -6.70
CA CYS A 69 13.42 -7.52 -5.38
C CYS A 69 13.02 -9.02 -5.40
N PRO A 70 13.02 -9.71 -4.24
CA PRO A 70 12.54 -11.09 -4.17
C PRO A 70 11.09 -11.23 -4.67
N GLY A 71 10.86 -12.22 -5.55
CA GLY A 71 9.56 -12.38 -6.23
C GLY A 71 8.38 -12.81 -5.35
N HIS A 72 8.61 -13.15 -4.08
CA HIS A 72 7.54 -13.51 -3.12
C HIS A 72 6.97 -12.30 -2.37
N LEU A 73 7.55 -11.11 -2.55
CA LEU A 73 7.10 -9.89 -1.89
C LEU A 73 5.79 -9.39 -2.48
N ARG A 74 4.93 -8.87 -1.62
CA ARG A 74 3.69 -8.19 -2.01
C ARG A 74 3.87 -6.68 -1.99
N TRP A 75 3.32 -6.01 -2.99
CA TRP A 75 3.50 -4.58 -3.22
C TRP A 75 2.17 -3.85 -3.16
N HIS A 76 2.07 -2.89 -2.26
CA HIS A 76 0.92 -2.00 -2.13
C HIS A 76 1.29 -0.61 -2.67
N PHE A 77 0.38 0.00 -3.41
CA PHE A 77 0.53 1.41 -3.77
C PHE A 77 -0.19 2.28 -2.73
N ILE A 78 0.55 3.22 -2.13
CA ILE A 78 0.10 4.04 -1.00
C ILE A 78 0.22 5.56 -1.29
N GLY A 79 0.32 5.94 -2.56
CA GLY A 79 0.35 7.33 -2.99
C GLY A 79 -0.84 7.68 -3.86
N ASN A 80 -0.99 8.96 -4.19
CA ASN A 80 -2.05 9.42 -5.09
C ASN A 80 -1.77 8.91 -6.52
N LEU A 81 -2.75 8.24 -7.13
CA LEU A 81 -2.59 7.62 -8.44
C LEU A 81 -3.16 8.51 -9.54
N GLN A 82 -2.30 8.93 -10.47
CA GLN A 82 -2.74 9.58 -11.70
C GLN A 82 -3.32 8.54 -12.67
N THR A 83 -4.43 8.87 -13.35
CA THR A 83 -5.14 7.94 -14.26
C THR A 83 -4.24 7.39 -15.37
N ASN A 84 -3.36 8.22 -15.93
CA ASN A 84 -2.37 7.81 -16.93
C ASN A 84 -1.32 6.79 -16.43
N LYS A 85 -1.26 6.51 -15.13
CA LYS A 85 -0.40 5.49 -14.52
C LYS A 85 -1.15 4.24 -14.10
N CYS A 86 -2.48 4.19 -14.25
CA CYS A 86 -3.28 3.02 -13.86
C CYS A 86 -2.81 1.72 -14.51
N LYS A 87 -2.46 1.75 -15.80
CA LYS A 87 -1.94 0.56 -16.52
C LYS A 87 -0.69 -0.03 -15.86
N ASP A 88 0.28 0.81 -15.52
CA ASP A 88 1.50 0.36 -14.86
C ASP A 88 1.19 -0.08 -13.42
N ALA A 89 0.32 0.64 -12.70
CA ALA A 89 -0.06 0.32 -11.34
C ALA A 89 -0.73 -1.06 -11.22
N VAL A 90 -1.69 -1.39 -12.09
CA VAL A 90 -2.38 -2.69 -12.03
C VAL A 90 -1.46 -3.87 -12.31
N ALA A 91 -0.40 -3.66 -13.09
CA ALA A 91 0.59 -4.68 -13.42
C ALA A 91 1.62 -4.88 -12.29
N LEU A 92 1.94 -3.83 -11.54
CA LEU A 92 3.03 -3.84 -10.55
C LEU A 92 2.58 -4.15 -9.12
N PHE A 93 1.36 -3.78 -8.75
CA PHE A 93 0.91 -3.83 -7.36
C PHE A 93 -0.13 -4.92 -7.11
N ASP A 94 -0.21 -5.40 -5.89
CA ASP A 94 -1.21 -6.34 -5.37
C ASP A 94 -2.40 -5.64 -4.73
N MET A 95 -2.24 -4.38 -4.32
CA MET A 95 -3.30 -3.59 -3.68
C MET A 95 -3.05 -2.08 -3.89
N LEU A 96 -4.13 -1.29 -4.03
CA LEU A 96 -4.06 0.17 -4.12
C LEU A 96 -4.81 0.81 -2.96
N HIS A 97 -4.15 1.65 -2.16
CA HIS A 97 -4.73 2.19 -0.91
C HIS A 97 -5.42 3.54 -1.06
N ALA A 98 -5.17 4.23 -2.18
CA ALA A 98 -5.55 5.64 -2.36
C ALA A 98 -6.46 5.84 -3.58
N VAL A 99 -7.57 5.12 -3.65
CA VAL A 99 -8.61 5.39 -4.66
C VAL A 99 -9.53 6.48 -4.11
N ASP A 100 -9.52 7.65 -4.74
CA ASP A 100 -10.14 8.88 -4.22
C ASP A 100 -11.32 9.39 -5.06
N SER A 101 -11.64 8.71 -6.16
CA SER A 101 -12.71 9.10 -7.08
C SER A 101 -13.26 7.93 -7.86
N LEU A 102 -14.55 8.01 -8.24
CA LEU A 102 -15.18 7.03 -9.12
C LEU A 102 -14.46 6.95 -10.48
N HIS A 103 -14.04 8.10 -11.02
CA HIS A 103 -13.29 8.15 -12.28
C HIS A 103 -11.99 7.34 -12.23
N LEU A 104 -11.25 7.42 -11.11
CA LEU A 104 -10.05 6.62 -10.91
C LEU A 104 -10.39 5.13 -10.78
N ALA A 105 -11.45 4.79 -10.05
CA ALA A 105 -11.91 3.41 -9.87
C ALA A 105 -12.33 2.77 -11.21
N GLU A 106 -13.07 3.49 -12.06
CA GLU A 106 -13.49 3.04 -13.39
C GLU A 106 -12.29 2.79 -14.31
N GLU A 107 -11.32 3.72 -14.32
CA GLU A 107 -10.11 3.56 -15.12
C GLU A 107 -9.28 2.37 -14.63
N LEU A 108 -9.16 2.17 -13.31
CA LEU A 108 -8.52 0.98 -12.74
C LEU A 108 -9.25 -0.31 -13.15
N ASN A 109 -10.58 -0.36 -13.04
CA ASN A 109 -11.37 -1.52 -13.43
C ASN A 109 -11.15 -1.89 -14.90
N LYS A 110 -11.19 -0.89 -15.79
CA LYS A 110 -10.90 -1.10 -17.22
C LYS A 110 -9.50 -1.69 -17.46
N ARG A 111 -8.48 -1.30 -16.70
CA ARG A 111 -7.13 -1.88 -16.83
C ARG A 111 -7.04 -3.28 -16.24
N CYS A 112 -7.76 -3.54 -15.16
CA CYS A 112 -7.88 -4.86 -14.54
C CYS A 112 -8.55 -5.87 -15.48
N GLU A 113 -9.64 -5.48 -16.16
CA GLU A 113 -10.32 -6.30 -17.19
C GLU A 113 -9.37 -6.72 -18.32
N GLN A 114 -8.53 -5.80 -18.80
CA GLN A 114 -7.53 -6.08 -19.84
C GLN A 114 -6.48 -7.11 -19.41
N LEU A 115 -6.26 -7.28 -18.11
CA LEU A 115 -5.31 -8.24 -17.53
C LEU A 115 -5.99 -9.47 -16.92
N ALA A 116 -7.33 -9.59 -17.03
CA ALA A 116 -8.12 -10.60 -16.33
C ALA A 116 -7.79 -10.69 -14.81
N LYS A 117 -7.57 -9.53 -14.19
CA LYS A 117 -7.18 -9.39 -12.78
C LYS A 117 -8.29 -8.75 -11.98
N VAL A 118 -8.46 -9.16 -10.73
CA VAL A 118 -9.25 -8.42 -9.73
C VAL A 118 -8.26 -7.74 -8.79
N MET A 119 -8.36 -6.42 -8.66
CA MET A 119 -7.46 -5.62 -7.81
C MET A 119 -8.18 -5.24 -6.52
N PRO A 120 -7.68 -5.67 -5.34
CA PRO A 120 -8.09 -5.11 -4.07
C PRO A 120 -7.74 -3.62 -4.00
N VAL A 121 -8.72 -2.80 -3.63
CA VAL A 121 -8.54 -1.36 -3.42
C VAL A 121 -9.08 -0.93 -2.07
N LEU A 122 -8.52 0.15 -1.53
CA LEU A 122 -9.13 0.93 -0.45
C LEU A 122 -9.57 2.28 -1.00
N LEU A 123 -10.72 2.74 -0.53
CA LEU A 123 -11.17 4.11 -0.76
C LEU A 123 -10.42 5.04 0.21
N GLU A 124 -9.79 6.09 -0.30
CA GLU A 124 -9.20 7.13 0.54
C GLU A 124 -10.29 8.08 1.01
N VAL A 125 -10.41 8.26 2.32
CA VAL A 125 -11.44 9.10 2.93
C VAL A 125 -10.78 10.25 3.70
N ASN A 126 -11.15 11.48 3.36
CA ASN A 126 -10.73 12.67 4.08
C ASN A 126 -11.54 12.82 5.38
N VAL A 127 -11.03 12.25 6.47
CA VAL A 127 -11.70 12.30 7.78
C VAL A 127 -11.49 13.60 8.55
N SER A 128 -10.59 14.50 8.11
CA SER A 128 -10.32 15.75 8.83
C SER A 128 -11.17 16.93 8.35
N GLY A 129 -11.86 16.81 7.21
CA GLY A 129 -12.67 17.88 6.63
C GLY A 129 -11.88 19.08 6.10
N GLU A 130 -10.55 18.97 6.01
CA GLU A 130 -9.72 20.03 5.44
C GLU A 130 -9.79 19.95 3.91
N GLY A 131 -10.28 21.02 3.25
CA GLY A 131 -10.48 21.04 1.80
C GLY A 131 -9.20 20.93 0.95
N SER A 132 -8.02 20.98 1.58
CA SER A 132 -6.72 20.78 0.92
C SER A 132 -6.29 19.31 0.85
N LYS A 133 -7.01 18.40 1.52
CA LYS A 133 -6.68 16.96 1.55
C LYS A 133 -7.50 16.19 0.51
N HIS A 134 -6.86 15.15 -0.05
CA HIS A 134 -7.44 14.26 -1.05
C HIS A 134 -8.36 13.22 -0.39
N GLY A 135 -9.13 12.51 -1.21
CA GLY A 135 -10.06 11.48 -0.78
C GLY A 135 -11.52 11.92 -0.78
N PHE A 136 -12.41 10.93 -0.72
CA PHE A 136 -13.84 11.12 -0.58
C PHE A 136 -14.17 11.81 0.75
N THR A 137 -15.27 12.55 0.80
CA THR A 137 -15.86 12.87 2.09
C THR A 137 -16.41 11.58 2.73
N PRO A 138 -16.56 11.50 4.07
CA PRO A 138 -17.15 10.32 4.71
C PRO A 138 -18.53 9.96 4.15
N LYS A 139 -19.31 10.95 3.69
CA LYS A 139 -20.60 10.73 3.05
C LYS A 139 -20.43 10.11 1.67
N ASP A 140 -19.60 10.71 0.81
CA ASP A 140 -19.40 10.24 -0.57
C ASP A 140 -18.78 8.84 -0.61
N ALA A 141 -17.95 8.49 0.38
CA ALA A 141 -17.36 7.16 0.50
C ALA A 141 -18.41 6.05 0.67
N ILE A 142 -19.53 6.33 1.36
CA ILE A 142 -20.63 5.36 1.54
C ILE A 142 -21.41 5.22 0.23
N GLU A 143 -21.59 6.32 -0.52
CA GLU A 143 -22.29 6.30 -1.81
C GLU A 143 -21.47 5.60 -2.91
N ALA A 144 -20.14 5.50 -2.73
CA ALA A 144 -19.22 4.88 -3.68
C ALA A 144 -19.07 3.34 -3.54
N THR A 145 -19.68 2.72 -2.52
CA THR A 145 -19.63 1.26 -2.25
C THR A 145 -20.96 0.58 -2.56
#